data_AF-A0A3Q7QT19-F1
#
_entry.id   AF-A0A3Q7QT19-F1
#
_cell.length_a   1.000
_cell.length_b   1.000
_cell.length_c   1.000
_cell.angle_alpha   90.00
_cell.angle_beta   90.00
_cell.angle_gamma   90.00
#
_symmetry.space_group_name_H-M   'P 1'
#
loop_
_entity.id
_entity.type
_entity.pdbx_description
1 polymer ?
#
loop_
_entity_poly.entity_id
_entity_poly.type
_entity_poly.pdbx_seq_one_letter_code
_entity_poly.pdbx_strand_id
1 'polypeptide(L)'
;MWFSELCMDWARQNALSPNPRIQVISYQMLAGIGQYSDIATQVNTPEEIHEQLREIGLEAWERIRPTGEHYGSWTKVIQKTNEPYVEFLSRLKLTLERTVIGEEARQQLLRLLAYENANEDCKRVILPIKDTGDINTFMKACKDVTSESRKMQLFAETMATTWHSLQSKQLDKMKCFGCGQPGHLRKNCKGKKLDKGRGPGICPRCKKGKHWARECRAKLNTSFAEKHQGNSISGPTPGGWTDLFLAPREVDPAKDQFERHRILSGDEQGIQTTMNFQYRPWHT
;
A
#
# COMPACT_ATOMS: atom_id res chain seq x y z
N MET A 1 34.04 -23.36 -17.89
CA MET A 1 34.36 -23.44 -19.34
C MET A 1 34.81 -22.08 -19.87
N TRP A 2 34.03 -21.01 -19.68
CA TRP A 2 34.34 -19.66 -20.18
C TRP A 2 35.71 -19.09 -19.77
N PHE A 3 36.14 -19.24 -18.52
CA PHE A 3 37.44 -18.74 -18.05
C PHE A 3 38.61 -19.34 -18.83
N SER A 4 38.60 -20.66 -19.04
CA SER A 4 39.65 -21.36 -19.78
C SER A 4 39.69 -20.96 -21.26
N GLU A 5 38.53 -20.77 -21.89
CA GLU A 5 38.44 -20.24 -23.26
C GLU A 5 39.02 -18.84 -23.37
N LEU A 6 38.65 -17.94 -22.46
CA LEU A 6 39.21 -16.58 -22.40
C LEU A 6 40.72 -16.59 -22.17
N CYS A 7 41.24 -17.43 -21.27
CA CYS A 7 42.68 -17.58 -21.09
C CYS A 7 43.39 -18.03 -22.37
N MET A 8 42.77 -18.89 -23.19
CA MET A 8 43.35 -19.30 -24.48
C MET A 8 43.38 -18.14 -25.48
N ASP A 9 42.31 -17.36 -25.57
CA ASP A 9 42.25 -16.22 -26.49
C ASP A 9 43.22 -15.10 -26.10
N TRP A 10 43.33 -14.80 -24.80
CA TRP A 10 44.32 -13.87 -24.27
C TRP A 10 45.75 -14.35 -24.53
N ALA A 11 46.05 -15.63 -24.33
CA ALA A 11 47.37 -16.18 -24.64
C ALA A 11 47.73 -16.08 -26.14
N ARG A 12 46.75 -16.23 -27.04
CA ARG A 12 46.95 -16.01 -28.49
C ARG A 12 47.26 -14.54 -28.79
N GLN A 13 46.58 -13.61 -28.14
CA GLN A 13 46.83 -12.18 -28.30
C GLN A 13 48.20 -11.79 -27.75
N ASN A 14 48.59 -12.34 -26.59
CA ASN A 14 49.89 -12.13 -25.98
C ASN A 14 51.04 -12.52 -26.92
N ALA A 15 50.91 -13.66 -27.61
CA ALA A 15 51.91 -14.13 -28.58
C ALA A 15 52.12 -13.16 -29.76
N LEU A 16 51.13 -12.32 -30.07
CA LEU A 16 51.18 -11.31 -31.14
C LEU A 16 51.58 -9.91 -30.63
N SER A 17 51.66 -9.73 -29.30
CA SER A 17 51.96 -8.43 -28.70
C SER A 17 53.38 -7.99 -29.01
N PRO A 18 53.66 -6.71 -29.31
CA PRO A 18 55.02 -6.22 -29.52
C PRO A 18 55.83 -6.12 -28.22
N ASN A 19 55.20 -6.25 -27.05
CA ASN A 19 55.86 -6.18 -25.75
C ASN A 19 56.39 -7.57 -25.33
N PRO A 20 57.72 -7.76 -25.19
CA PRO A 20 58.30 -9.05 -24.84
C PRO A 20 57.87 -9.55 -23.45
N ARG A 21 57.51 -8.66 -22.51
CA ARG A 21 56.99 -9.07 -21.19
C ARG A 21 55.61 -9.73 -21.30
N ILE A 22 54.79 -9.25 -22.23
CA ILE A 22 53.45 -9.80 -22.49
C ILE A 22 53.55 -11.08 -23.31
N GLN A 23 54.47 -11.16 -24.29
CA GLN A 23 54.68 -12.36 -25.11
C GLN A 23 55.02 -13.63 -24.30
N VAL A 24 55.68 -13.49 -23.15
CA VAL A 24 56.06 -14.62 -22.27
C VAL A 24 54.84 -15.20 -21.54
N ILE A 25 53.73 -14.46 -21.44
CA ILE A 25 52.52 -14.88 -20.74
C ILE A 25 51.76 -15.93 -21.57
N SER A 26 51.96 -17.19 -21.20
CA SER A 26 51.35 -18.34 -21.86
C SER A 26 50.00 -18.74 -21.24
N TYR A 27 49.22 -19.53 -21.98
CA TYR A 27 47.96 -20.10 -21.49
C TYR A 27 48.13 -20.86 -20.17
N GLN A 28 49.22 -21.62 -20.01
CA GLN A 28 49.46 -22.39 -18.78
C GLN A 28 49.66 -21.47 -17.56
N MET A 29 50.27 -20.31 -17.78
CA MET A 29 50.50 -19.31 -16.76
C MET A 29 49.16 -18.65 -16.34
N LEU A 30 48.32 -18.29 -17.32
CA LEU A 30 46.99 -17.70 -17.08
C LEU A 30 45.99 -18.69 -16.46
N ALA A 31 46.01 -19.94 -16.89
CA ALA A 31 45.10 -20.96 -16.37
C ALA A 31 45.59 -21.62 -15.07
N GLY A 32 46.82 -21.34 -14.64
CA GLY A 32 47.42 -21.93 -13.43
C GLY A 32 47.58 -23.46 -13.52
N ILE A 33 47.91 -23.97 -14.72
CA ILE A 33 48.04 -25.41 -14.98
C ILE A 33 49.49 -25.79 -15.33
N GLY A 34 49.79 -27.09 -15.26
CA GLY A 34 51.11 -27.60 -15.58
C GLY A 34 52.16 -27.13 -14.57
N GLN A 35 53.23 -26.49 -15.06
CA GLN A 35 54.31 -25.98 -14.21
C GLN A 35 53.87 -24.85 -13.27
N TYR A 36 52.71 -24.22 -13.53
CA TYR A 36 52.13 -23.17 -12.70
C TYR A 36 51.01 -23.67 -11.79
N SER A 37 50.93 -24.98 -11.54
CA SER A 37 49.99 -25.56 -10.58
C SER A 37 50.38 -25.27 -9.12
N ASP A 38 51.67 -25.12 -8.85
CA ASP A 38 52.21 -24.83 -7.53
C ASP A 38 52.25 -23.34 -7.21
N ILE A 39 51.78 -22.95 -6.03
CA ILE A 39 51.74 -21.56 -5.56
C ILE A 39 53.14 -20.91 -5.62
N ALA A 40 54.20 -21.65 -5.29
CA ALA A 40 55.57 -21.15 -5.30
C ALA A 40 56.01 -20.67 -6.70
N THR A 41 55.54 -21.33 -7.76
CA THR A 41 55.83 -20.95 -9.14
C THR A 41 54.97 -19.77 -9.61
N GLN A 42 53.73 -19.68 -9.13
CA GLN A 42 52.82 -18.58 -9.42
C GLN A 42 53.31 -17.24 -8.84
N VAL A 43 53.94 -17.27 -7.65
CA VAL A 43 54.51 -16.06 -7.01
C VAL A 43 55.63 -15.43 -7.84
N ASN A 44 56.34 -16.23 -8.66
CA ASN A 44 57.44 -15.75 -9.50
C ASN A 44 57.01 -15.39 -10.94
N THR A 45 55.71 -15.18 -11.17
CA THR A 45 55.18 -14.77 -12.49
C THR A 45 55.30 -13.25 -12.71
N PRO A 46 55.35 -12.77 -13.96
CA PRO A 46 55.40 -11.34 -14.26
C PRO A 46 54.16 -10.59 -13.74
N GLU A 47 54.33 -9.38 -13.22
CA GLU A 47 53.24 -8.59 -12.62
C GLU A 47 52.10 -8.29 -13.62
N GLU A 48 52.44 -8.21 -14.92
CA GLU A 48 51.49 -7.97 -16.00
C GLU A 48 50.40 -9.06 -16.09
N ILE A 49 50.65 -10.27 -15.57
CA ILE A 49 49.66 -11.35 -15.56
C ILE A 49 48.44 -11.01 -14.68
N HIS A 50 48.64 -10.27 -13.58
CA HIS A 50 47.58 -10.00 -12.62
C HIS A 50 46.50 -9.10 -13.20
N GLU A 51 46.89 -8.14 -14.04
CA GLU A 51 45.95 -7.27 -14.74
C GLU A 51 45.13 -8.07 -15.77
N GLN A 52 45.78 -8.95 -16.54
CA GLN A 52 45.07 -9.82 -17.49
C GLN A 52 44.11 -10.78 -16.78
N LEU A 53 44.54 -11.39 -15.67
CA LEU A 53 43.71 -12.30 -14.89
C LEU A 53 42.48 -11.60 -14.28
N ARG A 54 42.62 -10.34 -13.87
CA ARG A 54 41.50 -9.52 -13.41
C ARG A 54 40.49 -9.31 -14.53
N GLU A 55 40.92 -8.89 -15.71
CA GLU A 55 40.02 -8.67 -16.86
C GLU A 55 39.35 -9.97 -17.30
N ILE A 56 40.12 -11.05 -17.46
CA ILE A 56 39.59 -12.38 -17.80
C ILE A 56 38.59 -12.84 -16.73
N GLY A 57 38.90 -12.62 -15.45
CA GLY A 57 38.05 -12.99 -14.33
C GLY A 57 36.72 -12.25 -14.34
N LEU A 58 36.74 -10.92 -14.57
CA LEU A 58 35.54 -10.10 -14.68
C LEU A 58 34.70 -10.50 -15.89
N GLU A 59 35.31 -10.67 -17.06
CA GLU A 59 34.60 -11.07 -18.27
C GLU A 59 34.02 -12.49 -18.15
N ALA A 60 34.78 -13.43 -17.58
CA ALA A 60 34.29 -14.78 -17.31
C ALA A 60 33.12 -14.75 -16.33
N TRP A 61 33.20 -13.91 -15.29
CA TRP A 61 32.16 -13.74 -14.29
C TRP A 61 30.88 -13.14 -14.87
N GLU A 62 30.99 -12.12 -15.72
CA GLU A 62 29.85 -11.53 -16.43
C GLU A 62 29.14 -12.55 -17.35
N ARG A 63 29.91 -13.46 -17.97
CA ARG A 63 29.37 -14.54 -18.80
C ARG A 63 28.67 -15.63 -17.99
N ILE A 64 28.92 -15.72 -16.68
CA ILE A 64 28.16 -16.61 -15.80
C ILE A 64 26.77 -15.99 -15.61
N ARG A 65 25.85 -16.39 -16.49
CA ARG A 65 24.42 -16.27 -16.18
C ARG A 65 24.12 -17.20 -15.00
N PRO A 66 23.47 -16.75 -13.92
CA PRO A 66 23.01 -17.62 -12.85
C PRO A 66 22.14 -18.72 -13.46
N THR A 67 22.71 -19.90 -13.63
CA THR A 67 22.05 -21.01 -14.31
C THR A 67 21.19 -21.68 -13.24
N GLY A 68 19.92 -21.29 -13.16
CA GLY A 68 18.96 -21.90 -12.22
C GLY A 68 17.92 -20.94 -11.65
N GLU A 69 18.14 -19.63 -11.69
CA GLU A 69 17.06 -18.67 -11.47
C GLU A 69 16.45 -18.33 -12.82
N HIS A 70 15.28 -18.89 -13.11
CA HIS A 70 14.37 -18.20 -14.01
C HIS A 70 14.04 -16.86 -13.34
N TYR A 71 14.83 -15.83 -13.61
CA TYR A 71 14.39 -14.46 -13.42
C TYR A 71 13.05 -14.39 -14.13
N GLY A 72 11.98 -14.20 -13.35
CA GLY A 72 10.63 -14.21 -13.88
C GLY A 72 10.60 -13.36 -15.14
N SER A 73 9.92 -13.85 -16.19
CA SER A 73 9.77 -13.12 -17.45
C SER A 73 9.61 -11.63 -17.15
N TRP A 74 10.39 -10.76 -17.79
CA TRP A 74 10.34 -9.32 -17.55
C TRP A 74 8.92 -8.75 -17.69
N THR A 75 8.06 -9.42 -18.47
CA THR A 75 6.62 -9.16 -18.57
C THR A 75 5.82 -9.36 -17.27
N LYS A 76 6.30 -10.18 -16.33
CA LYS A 76 5.66 -10.48 -15.04
C LYS A 76 6.04 -9.50 -13.93
N VAL A 77 6.99 -8.59 -14.18
CA VAL A 77 7.37 -7.57 -13.20
C VAL A 77 6.32 -6.47 -13.22
N ILE A 78 5.37 -6.56 -12.28
CA ILE A 78 4.26 -5.60 -12.12
C ILE A 78 4.41 -4.91 -10.75
N GLN A 79 4.05 -3.64 -10.69
CA GLN A 79 4.00 -2.87 -9.44
C GLN A 79 2.84 -3.36 -8.58
N LYS A 80 3.10 -3.67 -7.30
CA LYS A 80 2.03 -4.04 -6.37
C LYS A 80 1.19 -2.81 -6.00
N THR A 81 -0.02 -3.03 -5.50
CA THR A 81 -0.98 -1.97 -5.13
C THR A 81 -0.43 -0.95 -4.12
N ASN A 82 0.41 -1.38 -3.18
CA ASN A 82 1.01 -0.53 -2.14
C ASN A 82 2.53 -0.40 -2.25
N GLU A 83 3.13 -0.82 -3.36
CA GLU A 83 4.58 -0.76 -3.55
C GLU A 83 5.01 0.61 -4.09
N PRO A 84 6.04 1.25 -3.50
CA PRO A 84 6.62 2.47 -4.04
C PRO A 84 7.12 2.28 -5.48
N TYR A 85 6.87 3.26 -6.34
CA TYR A 85 7.24 3.19 -7.76
C TYR A 85 8.75 2.96 -7.98
N VAL A 86 9.59 3.51 -7.10
CA VAL A 86 11.06 3.33 -7.15
C VAL A 86 11.47 1.87 -6.92
N GLU A 87 10.84 1.17 -5.98
CA GLU A 87 11.14 -0.25 -5.73
C GLU A 87 10.75 -1.12 -6.92
N PHE A 88 9.58 -0.85 -7.51
CA PHE A 88 9.13 -1.51 -8.74
C PHE A 88 10.12 -1.31 -9.88
N LEU A 89 10.56 -0.06 -10.12
CA LEU A 89 11.53 0.25 -11.17
C LEU A 89 12.87 -0.44 -10.96
N SER A 90 13.35 -0.53 -9.73
CA SER A 90 14.60 -1.24 -9.42
C SER A 90 14.51 -2.72 -9.77
N ARG A 91 13.38 -3.38 -9.42
CA ARG A 91 13.15 -4.79 -9.81
C ARG A 91 13.10 -4.95 -11.34
N LEU A 92 12.43 -4.03 -12.02
CA LEU A 92 12.30 -4.05 -13.48
C LEU A 92 13.65 -3.86 -14.18
N LYS A 93 14.45 -2.87 -13.76
CA LYS A 93 15.80 -2.61 -14.28
C LYS A 93 16.70 -3.83 -14.15
N LEU A 94 16.78 -4.40 -12.94
CA LEU A 94 17.60 -5.59 -12.67
C LEU A 94 17.16 -6.79 -13.53
N THR A 95 15.86 -6.95 -13.77
CA THR A 95 15.35 -8.04 -14.61
C THR A 95 15.72 -7.82 -16.07
N LEU A 96 15.59 -6.59 -16.59
CA LEU A 96 15.97 -6.25 -17.96
C LEU A 96 17.47 -6.36 -18.20
N GLU A 97 18.31 -5.94 -17.25
CA GLU A 97 19.77 -6.07 -17.33
C GLU A 97 20.21 -7.53 -17.50
N ARG A 98 19.51 -8.45 -16.84
CA ARG A 98 19.83 -9.88 -16.86
C ARG A 98 19.25 -10.64 -18.04
N THR A 99 18.14 -10.16 -18.60
CA THR A 99 17.38 -10.89 -19.63
C THR A 99 17.58 -10.34 -21.04
N VAL A 100 17.78 -9.03 -21.20
CA VAL A 100 17.84 -8.36 -22.51
C VAL A 100 19.29 -8.02 -22.86
N ILE A 101 19.72 -8.50 -24.02
CA ILE A 101 21.03 -8.18 -24.60
C ILE A 101 20.85 -6.95 -25.49
N GLY A 102 21.64 -5.89 -25.25
CA GLY A 102 21.58 -4.63 -25.98
C GLY A 102 21.05 -3.48 -25.13
N GLU A 103 21.85 -2.42 -24.99
CA GLU A 103 21.56 -1.28 -24.10
C GLU A 103 20.37 -0.45 -24.60
N GLU A 104 20.27 -0.18 -25.90
CA GLU A 104 19.16 0.57 -26.48
C GLU A 104 17.82 -0.15 -26.30
N ALA A 105 17.79 -1.46 -26.59
CA ALA A 105 16.60 -2.29 -26.39
C ALA A 105 16.18 -2.33 -24.91
N ARG A 106 17.14 -2.41 -23.99
CA ARG A 106 16.90 -2.35 -22.55
C ARG A 106 16.27 -1.03 -22.13
N GLN A 107 16.78 0.10 -22.62
CA GLN A 107 16.26 1.43 -22.30
C GLN A 107 14.83 1.63 -22.84
N GLN A 108 14.56 1.20 -24.07
CA GLN A 108 13.24 1.27 -24.68
C GLN A 108 12.22 0.40 -23.93
N LEU A 109 12.57 -0.85 -23.65
CA LEU A 109 11.72 -1.77 -22.88
C LEU A 109 11.48 -1.26 -21.45
N LEU A 110 12.51 -0.69 -20.81
CA LEU A 110 12.36 -0.10 -19.48
C LEU A 110 11.33 1.01 -19.49
N ARG A 111 11.39 1.95 -20.45
CA ARG A 111 10.43 3.06 -20.54
C ARG A 111 9.00 2.58 -20.77
N LEU A 112 8.82 1.62 -21.68
CA LEU A 112 7.51 1.05 -21.97
C LEU A 112 6.92 0.33 -20.75
N LEU A 113 7.68 -0.60 -20.16
CA LEU A 113 7.21 -1.40 -19.03
C LEU A 113 7.06 -0.57 -17.74
N ALA A 114 7.86 0.50 -17.58
CA ALA A 114 7.74 1.43 -16.46
C ALA A 114 6.36 2.10 -16.41
N TYR A 115 5.67 2.24 -17.54
CA TYR A 115 4.30 2.73 -17.59
C TYR A 115 3.28 1.58 -17.64
N GLU A 116 3.44 0.63 -18.55
CA GLU A 116 2.45 -0.44 -18.76
C GLU A 116 2.24 -1.33 -17.53
N ASN A 117 3.30 -1.59 -16.77
CA ASN A 117 3.27 -2.46 -15.59
C ASN A 117 3.16 -1.69 -14.26
N ALA A 118 3.00 -0.36 -14.31
CA ALA A 118 2.74 0.45 -13.12
C ALA A 118 1.34 0.20 -12.55
N ASN A 119 1.14 0.52 -11.28
CA ASN A 119 -0.19 0.49 -10.67
C ASN A 119 -1.05 1.65 -11.21
N GLU A 120 -2.37 1.54 -11.06
CA GLU A 120 -3.32 2.53 -11.61
C GLU A 120 -3.08 3.96 -11.10
N ASP A 121 -2.67 4.08 -9.83
CA ASP A 121 -2.37 5.38 -9.23
C ASP A 121 -1.16 6.04 -9.91
N CYS A 122 -0.07 5.31 -10.16
CA CYS A 122 1.11 5.80 -10.88
C CYS A 122 0.80 6.02 -12.37
N LYS A 123 0.05 5.12 -13.02
CA LYS A 123 -0.38 5.27 -14.42
C LYS A 123 -1.12 6.59 -14.65
N ARG A 124 -2.03 6.97 -13.75
CA ARG A 124 -2.77 8.25 -13.85
C ARG A 124 -1.85 9.47 -13.88
N VAL A 125 -0.77 9.48 -13.10
CA VAL A 125 0.14 10.64 -13.03
C VAL A 125 1.18 10.60 -14.14
N ILE A 126 1.54 9.41 -14.64
CA ILE A 126 2.46 9.25 -15.77
C ILE A 126 1.77 9.53 -17.11
N LEU A 127 0.47 9.23 -17.25
CA LEU A 127 -0.27 9.35 -18.52
C LEU A 127 -0.04 10.68 -19.27
N PRO A 128 -0.06 11.86 -18.63
CA PRO A 128 0.16 13.15 -19.31
C PRO A 128 1.60 13.37 -19.78
N ILE A 129 2.57 12.67 -19.17
CA ILE A 129 4.01 12.83 -19.40
C ILE A 129 4.63 11.61 -20.10
N LYS A 130 3.87 10.57 -20.42
CA LYS A 130 4.39 9.28 -20.89
C LYS A 130 5.23 9.41 -22.17
N ASP A 131 4.84 10.31 -23.07
CA ASP A 131 5.45 10.48 -24.39
C ASP A 131 6.65 11.44 -24.34
N THR A 132 6.66 12.38 -23.40
CA THR A 132 7.67 13.44 -23.31
C THR A 132 8.70 13.23 -22.19
N GLY A 133 8.30 12.64 -21.07
CA GLY A 133 9.10 12.50 -19.85
C GLY A 133 10.00 11.28 -19.83
N ASP A 134 11.16 11.39 -19.17
CA ASP A 134 12.06 10.27 -18.92
C ASP A 134 11.66 9.46 -17.67
N ILE A 135 12.36 8.36 -17.39
CA ILE A 135 12.14 7.55 -16.19
C ILE A 135 12.24 8.38 -14.91
N ASN A 136 13.14 9.36 -14.85
CA ASN A 136 13.29 10.22 -13.67
C ASN A 136 12.07 11.13 -13.47
N THR A 137 11.49 11.63 -14.55
CA THR A 137 10.25 12.41 -14.53
C THR A 137 9.11 11.54 -14.01
N PHE A 138 9.02 10.27 -14.43
CA PHE A 138 8.02 9.34 -13.90
C PHE A 138 8.21 9.09 -12.40
N MET A 139 9.46 8.91 -11.94
CA MET A 139 9.77 8.77 -10.51
C MET A 139 9.33 9.99 -9.70
N LYS A 140 9.62 11.20 -10.20
CA LYS A 140 9.22 12.44 -9.53
C LYS A 140 7.71 12.58 -9.46
N ALA A 141 7.00 12.26 -10.55
CA ALA A 141 5.54 12.28 -10.58
C ALA A 141 4.91 11.27 -9.61
N CYS A 142 5.55 10.12 -9.42
CA CYS A 142 5.03 9.04 -8.56
C CYS A 142 5.46 9.14 -7.08
N LYS A 143 6.26 10.14 -6.70
CA LYS A 143 6.83 10.25 -5.35
C LYS A 143 5.77 10.43 -4.26
N ASP A 144 4.80 11.30 -4.51
CA ASP A 144 3.76 11.67 -3.54
C ASP A 144 2.45 10.90 -3.77
N VAL A 145 2.48 9.89 -4.66
CA VAL A 145 1.34 9.06 -4.97
C VAL A 145 1.09 8.11 -3.81
N THR A 146 0.19 8.54 -2.93
CA THR A 146 -0.47 7.64 -1.98
C THR A 146 -1.55 6.88 -2.74
N SER A 147 -1.55 5.54 -2.60
CA SER A 147 -2.56 4.72 -3.28
C SER A 147 -3.96 5.13 -2.84
N GLU A 148 -4.92 5.16 -3.76
CA GLU A 148 -6.29 5.58 -3.41
C GLU A 148 -6.90 4.66 -2.33
N SER A 149 -6.52 3.38 -2.34
CA SER A 149 -6.84 2.42 -1.27
C SER A 149 -6.27 2.83 0.08
N ARG A 150 -5.02 3.33 0.13
CA ARG A 150 -4.42 3.84 1.36
C ARG A 150 -5.06 5.14 1.82
N LYS A 151 -5.46 6.02 0.90
CA LYS A 151 -6.24 7.22 1.25
C LYS A 151 -7.58 6.85 1.87
N MET A 152 -8.29 5.87 1.29
CA MET A 152 -9.54 5.36 1.84
C MET A 152 -9.35 4.67 3.20
N GLN A 153 -8.26 3.91 3.39
CA GLN A 153 -7.93 3.32 4.69
C GLN A 153 -7.66 4.38 5.75
N LEU A 154 -6.84 5.39 5.42
CA LEU A 154 -6.57 6.52 6.32
C LEU A 154 -7.86 7.30 6.64
N PHE A 155 -8.72 7.51 5.64
CA PHE A 155 -10.02 8.12 5.85
C PHE A 155 -10.92 7.28 6.77
N ALA A 156 -10.99 5.97 6.55
CA ALA A 156 -11.77 5.06 7.39
C ALA A 156 -11.23 5.02 8.83
N GLU A 157 -9.91 5.02 9.02
CA GLU A 157 -9.26 5.02 10.33
C GLU A 157 -9.50 6.34 11.08
N THR A 158 -9.39 7.48 10.40
CA THR A 158 -9.73 8.79 10.97
C THR A 158 -11.23 8.91 11.29
N MET A 159 -12.11 8.34 10.48
CA MET A 159 -13.55 8.27 10.80
C MET A 159 -13.85 7.32 11.97
N ALA A 160 -13.20 6.16 12.05
CA ALA A 160 -13.38 5.22 13.15
C ALA A 160 -12.90 5.82 14.48
N THR A 161 -11.73 6.48 14.49
CA THR A 161 -11.20 7.15 15.70
C THR A 161 -12.09 8.30 16.16
N THR A 162 -12.56 9.14 15.24
CA THR A 162 -13.52 10.21 15.56
C THR A 162 -14.85 9.67 16.06
N TRP A 163 -15.39 8.63 15.42
CA TRP A 163 -16.61 7.96 15.87
C TRP A 163 -16.46 7.36 17.27
N HIS A 164 -15.37 6.63 17.54
CA HIS A 164 -15.10 6.09 18.87
C HIS A 164 -14.92 7.19 19.93
N SER A 165 -14.31 8.32 19.57
CA SER A 165 -14.19 9.48 20.48
C SER A 165 -15.54 10.13 20.79
N LEU A 166 -16.42 10.26 19.80
CA LEU A 166 -17.78 10.80 20.02
C LEU A 166 -18.64 9.84 20.84
N GLN A 167 -18.57 8.55 20.53
CA GLN A 167 -19.33 7.51 21.23
C GLN A 167 -18.90 7.38 22.69
N SER A 168 -17.58 7.40 22.98
CA SER A 168 -17.07 7.37 24.36
C SER A 168 -17.52 8.59 25.16
N LYS A 169 -17.40 9.80 24.61
CA LYS A 169 -17.90 11.03 25.26
C LYS A 169 -19.41 10.99 25.53
N GLN A 170 -20.19 10.33 24.67
CA GLN A 170 -21.63 10.16 24.88
C GLN A 170 -21.93 9.09 25.93
N LEU A 171 -21.18 7.97 25.92
CA LEU A 171 -21.26 6.89 26.91
C LEU A 171 -20.89 7.36 28.32
N ASP A 172 -19.95 8.27 28.46
CA ASP A 172 -19.56 8.85 29.75
C ASP A 172 -20.66 9.73 30.37
N LYS A 173 -21.49 10.37 29.54
CA LYS A 173 -22.60 11.22 30.00
C LYS A 173 -23.86 10.44 30.36
N MET A 174 -24.02 9.23 29.83
CA MET A 174 -25.22 8.41 30.05
C MET A 174 -25.04 7.44 31.22
N LYS A 175 -26.07 7.36 32.09
CA LYS A 175 -26.13 6.43 33.22
C LYS A 175 -26.62 5.06 32.77
N CYS A 176 -26.01 4.00 33.28
CA CYS A 176 -26.42 2.63 32.99
C CYS A 176 -27.84 2.35 33.51
N PHE A 177 -28.75 1.90 32.64
CA PHE A 177 -30.14 1.54 33.00
C PHE A 177 -30.29 0.33 33.93
N GLY A 178 -29.18 -0.35 34.27
CA GLY A 178 -29.16 -1.46 35.23
C GLY A 178 -28.67 -1.04 36.62
N CYS A 179 -27.49 -0.41 36.71
CA CYS A 179 -26.83 -0.09 37.98
C CYS A 179 -26.75 1.41 38.30
N GLY A 180 -27.16 2.28 37.37
CA GLY A 180 -27.13 3.74 37.52
C GLY A 180 -25.75 4.40 37.36
N GLN A 181 -24.67 3.63 37.24
CA GLN A 181 -23.31 4.15 37.07
C GLN A 181 -23.07 4.64 35.62
N PRO A 182 -22.36 5.76 35.40
CA PRO A 182 -22.07 6.28 34.07
C PRO A 182 -21.03 5.44 33.30
N GLY A 183 -20.82 5.75 32.02
CA GLY A 183 -19.72 5.19 31.22
C GLY A 183 -20.02 3.84 30.53
N HIS A 184 -21.23 3.28 30.67
CA HIS A 184 -21.59 2.03 30.00
C HIS A 184 -23.09 1.79 29.85
N LEU A 185 -23.44 0.97 28.86
CA LEU A 185 -24.81 0.47 28.64
C LEU A 185 -25.10 -0.76 29.52
N ARG A 186 -26.39 -1.04 29.78
CA ARG A 186 -26.83 -2.21 30.57
C ARG A 186 -26.26 -3.54 30.04
N LYS A 187 -26.09 -3.68 28.71
CA LYS A 187 -25.49 -4.86 28.07
C LYS A 187 -24.02 -5.10 28.48
N ASN A 188 -23.30 -4.03 28.80
CA ASN A 188 -21.87 -4.06 29.16
C ASN A 188 -21.66 -3.84 30.68
N CYS A 189 -22.71 -3.95 31.48
CA CYS A 189 -22.64 -3.75 32.92
C CYS A 189 -22.00 -4.96 33.62
N LYS A 190 -20.83 -4.74 34.25
CA LYS A 190 -20.14 -5.77 35.06
C LYS A 190 -20.76 -5.98 36.44
N GLY A 191 -21.69 -5.11 36.85
CA GLY A 191 -22.43 -5.25 38.10
C GLY A 191 -23.36 -6.47 38.02
N LYS A 192 -23.08 -7.48 38.85
CA LYS A 192 -23.91 -8.69 38.97
C LYS A 192 -25.37 -8.32 39.17
N LYS A 193 -26.21 -8.82 38.24
CA LYS A 193 -27.67 -8.98 38.32
C LYS A 193 -28.31 -8.34 39.56
N LEU A 194 -28.64 -7.06 39.48
CA LEU A 194 -29.78 -6.55 40.23
C LEU A 194 -30.99 -6.51 39.31
N ASP A 195 -31.36 -7.68 38.76
CA ASP A 195 -32.77 -7.95 38.51
C ASP A 195 -33.45 -8.04 39.89
N LYS A 196 -33.66 -6.89 40.53
CA LYS A 196 -34.96 -6.68 41.16
C LYS A 196 -35.93 -6.46 40.00
N GLY A 197 -36.17 -7.53 39.23
CA GLY A 197 -37.31 -7.60 38.35
C GLY A 197 -38.50 -7.16 39.20
N ARG A 198 -39.28 -6.19 38.73
CA ARG A 198 -40.51 -5.81 39.43
C ARG A 198 -41.31 -7.11 39.53
N GLY A 199 -41.33 -7.73 40.72
CA GLY A 199 -42.19 -8.86 40.99
C GLY A 199 -43.61 -8.48 40.57
N PRO A 200 -44.43 -9.42 40.12
CA PRO A 200 -45.72 -9.09 39.55
C PRO A 200 -46.51 -8.17 40.48
N GLY A 201 -46.95 -7.03 39.96
CA GLY A 201 -47.84 -6.13 40.67
C GLY A 201 -49.19 -6.80 40.97
N ILE A 202 -50.11 -6.05 41.56
CA ILE A 202 -51.49 -6.54 41.76
C ILE A 202 -52.05 -6.91 40.38
N CYS A 203 -52.49 -8.16 40.24
CA CYS A 203 -52.91 -8.69 38.95
C CYS A 203 -54.08 -7.85 38.39
N PRO A 204 -53.98 -7.29 37.17
CA PRO A 204 -55.04 -6.44 36.62
C PRO A 204 -56.33 -7.21 36.30
N ARG A 205 -56.25 -8.55 36.17
CA ARG A 205 -57.38 -9.41 35.79
C ARG A 205 -58.31 -9.72 36.96
N CYS A 206 -57.76 -9.98 38.16
CA CYS A 206 -58.55 -10.32 39.34
C CYS A 206 -58.47 -9.26 40.45
N LYS A 207 -57.60 -8.25 40.27
CA LYS A 207 -57.29 -7.19 41.24
C LYS A 207 -56.92 -7.71 42.63
N LYS A 208 -56.54 -8.99 42.74
CA LYS A 208 -56.22 -9.69 43.99
C LYS A 208 -54.92 -10.47 43.84
N GLY A 209 -53.97 -10.22 44.73
CA GLY A 209 -52.68 -10.91 44.77
C GLY A 209 -51.68 -10.45 43.71
N LYS A 210 -50.41 -10.81 43.93
CA LYS A 210 -49.24 -10.45 43.11
C LYS A 210 -48.86 -11.64 42.22
N HIS A 211 -49.36 -11.66 40.99
CA HIS A 211 -49.04 -12.66 39.97
C HIS A 211 -49.20 -12.06 38.58
N TRP A 212 -48.56 -12.65 37.57
CA TRP A 212 -48.67 -12.16 36.21
C TRP A 212 -50.07 -12.41 35.65
N ALA A 213 -50.60 -11.51 34.84
CA ALA A 213 -51.94 -11.66 34.25
C ALA A 213 -52.11 -12.98 33.46
N ARG A 214 -51.01 -13.56 32.99
CA ARG A 214 -50.92 -14.83 32.27
C ARG A 214 -51.05 -16.05 33.18
N GLU A 215 -50.68 -15.90 34.45
CA GLU A 215 -50.72 -16.94 35.50
C GLU A 215 -52.02 -16.85 36.32
N CYS A 216 -52.88 -15.88 36.01
CA CYS A 216 -54.15 -15.68 36.71
C CYS A 216 -55.14 -16.79 36.39
N ARG A 217 -55.44 -17.64 37.39
CA ARG A 217 -56.42 -18.74 37.30
C ARG A 217 -57.87 -18.33 37.57
N ALA A 218 -58.14 -17.04 37.78
CA ALA A 218 -59.51 -16.56 37.93
C ALA A 218 -60.26 -16.61 36.59
N LYS A 219 -61.44 -17.23 36.56
CA LYS A 219 -62.32 -17.26 35.38
C LYS A 219 -62.88 -15.86 35.17
N LEU A 220 -62.66 -15.28 33.98
CA LEU A 220 -63.22 -13.97 33.61
C LEU A 220 -64.73 -14.08 33.42
N ASN A 221 -65.49 -13.19 34.07
CA ASN A 221 -66.83 -12.85 33.59
C ASN A 221 -66.64 -11.96 32.36
N THR A 222 -67.12 -12.44 31.22
CA THR A 222 -67.08 -11.78 29.92
C THR A 222 -67.89 -10.48 29.95
N SER A 223 -67.19 -9.34 29.86
CA SER A 223 -67.65 -8.09 29.24
C SER A 223 -66.44 -7.15 29.16
N PHE A 224 -66.10 -6.68 27.96
CA PHE A 224 -64.90 -5.91 27.58
C PHE A 224 -63.58 -6.71 27.47
N ALA A 225 -63.47 -7.47 26.38
CA ALA A 225 -62.20 -7.93 25.84
C ALA A 225 -61.80 -7.06 24.64
N GLU A 226 -61.42 -5.80 24.87
CA GLU A 226 -60.58 -5.09 23.90
C GLU A 226 -59.15 -5.61 24.02
N LYS A 227 -58.74 -6.40 23.02
CA LYS A 227 -57.35 -6.82 22.86
C LYS A 227 -56.51 -5.60 22.48
N HIS A 228 -55.95 -4.90 23.45
CA HIS A 228 -54.75 -4.12 23.22
C HIS A 228 -53.54 -5.06 23.22
N GLN A 229 -53.19 -5.59 22.04
CA GLN A 229 -51.81 -6.00 21.78
C GLN A 229 -50.97 -4.72 21.69
N GLY A 230 -50.42 -4.29 22.83
CA GLY A 230 -49.37 -3.28 22.85
C GLY A 230 -48.10 -3.87 22.25
N ASN A 231 -47.97 -3.78 20.93
CA ASN A 231 -46.70 -3.95 20.26
C ASN A 231 -45.81 -2.79 20.71
N SER A 232 -44.76 -3.10 21.46
CA SER A 232 -43.74 -2.14 21.84
C SER A 232 -43.17 -1.53 20.57
N ILE A 233 -43.26 -0.20 20.44
CA ILE A 233 -42.49 0.57 19.48
C ILE A 233 -41.02 0.25 19.73
N SER A 234 -40.47 -0.61 18.88
CA SER A 234 -39.03 -0.75 18.73
C SER A 234 -38.49 0.62 18.35
N GLY A 235 -37.55 1.16 19.14
CA GLY A 235 -36.83 2.36 18.75
C GLY A 235 -36.17 2.17 17.37
N PRO A 236 -35.90 3.26 16.64
CA PRO A 236 -35.37 3.17 15.28
C PRO A 236 -34.07 2.37 15.30
N THR A 237 -34.02 1.29 14.53
CA THR A 237 -32.78 0.61 14.17
C THR A 237 -31.89 1.60 13.42
N PRO A 238 -30.59 1.74 13.76
CA PRO A 238 -29.67 2.52 12.95
C PRO A 238 -29.66 1.93 11.54
N GLY A 239 -30.09 2.71 10.55
CA GLY A 239 -30.08 2.31 9.15
C GLY A 239 -28.69 1.85 8.72
N GLY A 240 -28.66 0.75 7.97
CA GLY A 240 -27.45 0.23 7.36
C GLY A 240 -26.86 1.22 6.37
N TRP A 241 -25.53 1.33 6.38
CA TRP A 241 -24.72 2.13 5.47
C TRP A 241 -24.58 1.46 4.09
N THR A 242 -25.68 1.17 3.39
CA THR A 242 -25.60 0.49 2.09
C THR A 242 -26.19 1.23 0.89
N ASP A 243 -26.86 2.38 1.07
CA ASP A 243 -27.49 3.09 -0.07
C ASP A 243 -26.85 4.46 -0.39
N LEU A 244 -25.52 4.49 -0.53
CA LEU A 244 -24.80 5.64 -1.12
C LEU A 244 -24.01 5.30 -2.39
N PHE A 245 -24.17 4.09 -2.92
CA PHE A 245 -23.58 3.69 -4.20
C PHE A 245 -24.65 3.11 -5.11
N LEU A 246 -25.26 3.99 -5.91
CA LEU A 246 -25.80 3.83 -7.27
C LEU A 246 -27.04 4.72 -7.44
N ALA A 247 -26.79 6.00 -7.74
CA ALA A 247 -27.72 6.78 -8.52
C ALA A 247 -26.95 7.26 -9.76
N PRO A 248 -27.40 6.96 -10.99
CA PRO A 248 -26.83 7.56 -12.19
C PRO A 248 -27.01 9.07 -12.13
N ARG A 249 -25.91 9.80 -12.37
CA ARG A 249 -25.92 11.26 -12.48
C ARG A 249 -26.49 11.61 -13.86
N GLU A 250 -27.76 12.03 -13.93
CA GLU A 250 -28.28 12.68 -15.13
C GLU A 250 -27.58 14.05 -15.25
N VAL A 251 -26.83 14.21 -16.35
CA VAL A 251 -26.13 15.45 -16.68
C VAL A 251 -27.02 16.21 -17.65
N ASP A 252 -27.64 17.31 -17.17
CA ASP A 252 -28.36 18.26 -18.00
C ASP A 252 -27.36 19.06 -18.86
N PRO A 253 -27.35 18.91 -20.20
CA PRO A 253 -26.35 19.55 -21.07
C PRO A 253 -26.54 21.07 -21.26
N ALA A 254 -27.59 21.66 -20.69
CA ALA A 254 -27.94 23.07 -20.91
C ALA A 254 -27.44 24.05 -19.83
N LYS A 255 -26.78 23.57 -18.76
CA LYS A 255 -26.25 24.44 -17.68
C LYS A 255 -24.72 24.54 -17.63
N ASP A 256 -23.98 23.76 -18.41
CA ASP A 256 -22.50 23.75 -18.40
C ASP A 256 -21.87 24.82 -19.32
N GLN A 257 -22.68 25.59 -20.04
CA GLN A 257 -22.19 26.62 -20.96
C GLN A 257 -21.99 27.99 -20.28
N PHE A 258 -22.56 28.21 -19.08
CA PHE A 258 -22.46 29.47 -18.34
C PHE A 258 -21.31 29.52 -17.31
N GLU A 259 -20.81 28.37 -16.85
CA GLU A 259 -19.72 28.30 -15.86
C GLU A 259 -18.32 28.38 -16.50
N ARG A 260 -18.19 28.07 -17.80
CA ARG A 260 -16.90 28.10 -18.52
C ARG A 260 -16.45 29.49 -18.98
N HIS A 261 -17.32 30.50 -18.92
CA HIS A 261 -16.99 31.87 -19.35
C HIS A 261 -16.59 32.81 -18.20
N ARG A 262 -16.61 32.36 -16.93
CA ARG A 262 -16.26 33.20 -15.76
C ARG A 262 -14.81 33.03 -15.27
N ILE A 263 -14.06 32.06 -15.80
CA ILE A 263 -12.67 31.75 -15.36
C ILE A 263 -11.60 32.48 -16.20
N LEU A 264 -11.99 33.30 -17.18
CA LEU A 264 -11.05 34.03 -18.06
C LEU A 264 -11.24 35.56 -18.07
N SER A 265 -11.61 36.16 -16.94
CA SER A 265 -11.51 37.60 -16.74
C SER A 265 -11.25 37.87 -15.27
N GLY A 266 -10.02 38.26 -14.96
CA GLY A 266 -9.58 38.55 -13.59
C GLY A 266 -10.29 39.78 -13.03
N ASP A 267 -10.58 39.72 -11.73
CA ASP A 267 -10.80 40.89 -10.89
C ASP A 267 -10.04 40.65 -9.57
N GLU A 268 -8.88 41.29 -9.48
CA GLU A 268 -8.21 41.59 -8.22
C GLU A 268 -9.04 42.65 -7.50
N GLN A 269 -9.69 42.31 -6.39
CA GLN A 269 -9.86 43.21 -5.24
C GLN A 269 -10.56 42.51 -4.05
N GLY A 270 -9.80 42.41 -2.96
CA GLY A 270 -10.29 42.72 -1.62
C GLY A 270 -11.06 41.65 -0.85
N ILE A 271 -10.33 40.86 -0.04
CA ILE A 271 -10.70 40.65 1.37
C ILE A 271 -9.42 40.66 2.21
N GLN A 272 -9.06 41.84 2.73
CA GLN A 272 -8.22 41.97 3.91
C GLN A 272 -9.05 41.54 5.12
N THR A 273 -8.67 40.44 5.77
CA THR A 273 -9.02 40.23 7.18
C THR A 273 -7.76 39.87 7.94
N THR A 274 -7.42 40.76 8.86
CA THR A 274 -6.29 40.76 9.77
C THR A 274 -6.32 39.56 10.73
N MET A 275 -5.26 38.75 10.75
CA MET A 275 -4.95 37.89 11.90
C MET A 275 -3.70 38.41 12.59
N ASN A 276 -3.92 39.08 13.72
CA ASN A 276 -2.91 39.44 14.70
C ASN A 276 -2.23 38.16 15.23
N PHE A 277 -0.95 37.97 14.91
CA PHE A 277 -0.10 37.00 15.56
C PHE A 277 0.46 37.59 16.86
N GLN A 278 -0.08 37.16 18.00
CA GLN A 278 0.46 37.48 19.31
C GLN A 278 1.48 36.40 19.70
N TYR A 279 2.76 36.69 19.49
CA TYR A 279 3.89 35.89 19.98
C TYR A 279 3.90 35.87 21.52
N ARG A 280 3.95 34.69 22.14
CA ARG A 280 4.33 34.52 23.56
C ARG A 280 5.78 34.03 23.62
N PRO A 281 6.69 34.71 24.35
CA PRO A 281 8.03 34.22 24.57
C PRO A 281 8.04 33.19 25.72
N TRP A 282 8.94 32.21 25.60
CA TRP A 282 9.25 31.22 26.63
C TRP A 282 10.14 31.88 27.69
N HIS A 283 9.69 31.88 28.95
CA HIS A 283 10.54 32.23 30.09
C HIS A 283 11.23 30.97 30.62
N THR A 284 12.56 31.05 30.72
CA THR A 284 13.42 30.29 31.65
C THR A 284 13.19 30.73 33.07
#